data_AF-A0A4Z1HTW0-F1
#
_entry.id   AF-A0A4Z1HTW0-F1
#
_cell.length_a   1.000
_cell.length_b   1.000
_cell.length_c   1.000
_cell.angle_alpha   90.00
_cell.angle_beta   90.00
_cell.angle_gamma   90.00
#
_symmetry.space_group_name_H-M   'P 1'
#
loop_
_entity.id
_entity.type
_entity.pdbx_description
1 polymer ?
#
loop_
_entity_poly.entity_id
_entity_poly.type
_entity_poly.pdbx_seq_one_letter_code
_entity_poly.pdbx_strand_id
1 'polypeptide(L)'
;MPVANTDISVVGAFNPVEGHIISVPTHHEIDEKLRISADNREISKDTLDIDTKELSDKSKDDNSDDVIIVTGADAAAHLLPLRDDGQPALSFRSIFLATVLSGFQAVMYQIYSFKPTSLGVIQGTFIVLIAYFLGKTWAKVLPRGDKFEARWRERGGQDTTPLYIRIISFFNYGPWNLKEHAICAITATSASNAAETITVFAAQNLFYGLPLSATTVILAVVSIGLFGYGLCGMLRPIMVWHPESVYWSTLPTVKTLQGLHWQDLKHSKPLRYFWYAFGSMFAYEFLPAYVFPWLNSVSIPCLAAMNATGGKAATLTNIFGGATNNEGLGLLTLSFDWQYITSFNTSLPLKTQAHSLTGYIVCFAAMLGIYYTNAWDSKSQPFMSTQLRSENGSRYPTGQVFSNGVLNETALEEFGTPSLTGSFAYAMFMANAAIGALITHCFVFWGGDVVRAFKSAKAGTYEDPHNAHMARTYKEAP
;
A
#
# COMPACT_ATOMS: atom_id res chain seq x y z
N MET A 1 47.25 -18.65 -14.81
CA MET A 1 47.78 -17.27 -14.72
C MET A 1 47.56 -16.57 -16.06
N PRO A 2 47.06 -15.33 -16.12
CA PRO A 2 46.31 -14.57 -15.12
C PRO A 2 44.81 -14.47 -15.46
N VAL A 3 44.04 -14.15 -14.43
CA VAL A 3 42.60 -13.89 -14.39
C VAL A 3 42.35 -12.48 -14.94
N ALA A 4 41.39 -12.31 -15.83
CA ALA A 4 40.98 -11.01 -16.33
C ALA A 4 40.07 -10.32 -15.31
N ASN A 5 40.54 -9.22 -14.74
CA ASN A 5 39.73 -8.25 -14.02
C ASN A 5 38.60 -7.76 -14.94
N THR A 6 37.36 -7.95 -14.51
CA THR A 6 36.20 -7.23 -15.04
C THR A 6 35.73 -6.27 -13.96
N ASP A 7 36.38 -5.12 -13.89
CA ASP A 7 35.89 -3.97 -13.14
C ASP A 7 34.64 -3.42 -13.87
N ILE A 8 33.48 -3.98 -13.54
CA ILE A 8 32.20 -3.33 -13.84
C ILE A 8 32.02 -2.26 -12.77
N SER A 9 32.31 -1.02 -13.14
CA SER A 9 32.05 0.16 -12.33
C SER A 9 30.53 0.33 -12.13
N VAL A 10 30.02 -0.21 -11.03
CA VAL A 10 28.65 0.04 -10.56
C VAL A 10 28.65 1.42 -9.89
N VAL A 11 28.02 2.40 -10.54
CA VAL A 11 27.82 3.74 -9.98
C VAL A 11 26.92 3.62 -8.74
N GLY A 12 27.48 3.92 -7.56
CA GLY A 12 26.79 3.85 -6.27
C GLY A 12 25.70 4.91 -6.08
N ALA A 13 24.79 4.66 -5.14
CA ALA A 13 23.72 5.61 -4.79
C ALA A 13 24.29 6.81 -4.00
N PHE A 14 23.84 8.01 -4.33
CA PHE A 14 24.27 9.26 -3.69
C PHE A 14 23.47 9.49 -2.40
N ASN A 15 24.15 9.61 -1.25
CA ASN A 15 23.52 10.06 0.00
C ASN A 15 23.55 11.60 0.05
N PRO A 16 22.41 12.30 0.03
CA PRO A 16 22.37 13.77 0.01
C PRO A 16 22.80 14.42 1.33
N VAL A 17 22.99 13.65 2.42
CA VAL A 17 23.39 14.20 3.73
C VAL A 17 24.91 14.24 3.91
N GLU A 18 25.68 13.37 3.24
CA GLU A 18 27.13 13.24 3.51
C GLU A 18 28.04 13.15 2.27
N GLY A 19 27.53 13.21 1.04
CA GLY A 19 28.39 13.35 -0.16
C GLY A 19 29.34 12.17 -0.45
N HIS A 20 29.23 11.06 0.29
CA HIS A 20 30.01 9.84 0.05
C HIS A 20 29.29 8.92 -0.94
N ILE A 21 30.05 8.41 -1.92
CA ILE A 21 29.62 7.32 -2.82
C ILE A 21 29.78 6.02 -2.05
N ILE A 22 28.66 5.38 -1.69
CA ILE A 22 28.67 4.08 -1.00
C ILE A 22 28.43 3.00 -2.05
N SER A 23 29.28 1.98 -2.07
CA SER A 23 29.09 0.80 -2.93
C SER A 23 27.86 0.03 -2.50
N VAL A 24 26.93 -0.19 -3.43
CA VAL A 24 25.75 -1.03 -3.19
C VAL A 24 26.24 -2.48 -3.06
N PRO A 25 25.98 -3.18 -1.95
CA PRO A 25 26.40 -4.57 -1.80
C PRO A 25 25.77 -5.45 -2.88
N THR A 26 26.58 -6.36 -3.42
CA THR A 26 26.12 -7.38 -4.36
C THR A 26 25.26 -8.43 -3.66
N HIS A 27 24.40 -9.14 -4.40
CA HIS A 27 23.57 -10.22 -3.83
C HIS A 27 24.41 -11.29 -3.12
N HIS A 28 25.64 -11.55 -3.57
CA HIS A 28 26.56 -12.46 -2.91
C HIS A 28 26.98 -11.95 -1.51
N GLU A 29 27.31 -10.67 -1.38
CA GLU A 29 27.68 -10.06 -0.09
C GLU A 29 26.48 -9.97 0.86
N ILE A 30 25.27 -9.82 0.32
CA ILE A 30 24.02 -9.90 1.09
C ILE A 30 23.79 -11.33 1.59
N ASP A 31 23.92 -12.34 0.73
CA ASP A 31 23.82 -13.75 1.10
C ASP A 31 24.91 -14.16 2.12
N GLU A 32 26.12 -13.63 1.96
CA GLU A 32 27.24 -13.87 2.88
C GLU A 32 27.00 -13.20 4.24
N LYS A 33 26.51 -11.95 4.27
CA LYS A 33 26.07 -11.31 5.52
C LYS A 33 24.93 -12.06 6.19
N LEU A 34 23.97 -12.57 5.43
CA LEU A 34 22.87 -13.39 5.94
C LEU A 34 23.40 -14.72 6.54
N ARG A 35 24.36 -15.37 5.88
CA ARG A 35 25.02 -16.59 6.40
C ARG A 35 25.82 -16.31 7.67
N ILE A 36 26.61 -15.24 7.69
CA ILE A 36 27.38 -14.83 8.88
C ILE A 36 26.44 -14.46 10.04
N SER A 37 25.33 -13.78 9.76
CA SER A 37 24.32 -13.47 10.78
C SER A 37 23.58 -14.72 11.26
N ALA A 38 23.37 -15.74 10.41
CA ALA A 38 22.76 -17.00 10.80
C ALA A 38 23.73 -17.85 11.66
N ASP A 39 25.00 -17.97 11.25
CA ASP A 39 26.04 -18.71 11.99
C ASP A 39 26.32 -18.08 13.36
N ASN A 40 26.41 -16.74 13.45
CA ASN A 40 26.59 -16.05 14.74
C ASN A 40 25.39 -16.26 15.69
N ARG A 41 24.18 -16.46 15.15
CA ARG A 41 22.98 -16.74 15.95
C ARG A 41 22.87 -18.21 16.35
N GLU A 42 23.40 -19.14 15.57
CA GLU A 42 23.54 -20.55 15.97
C GLU A 42 24.56 -20.73 17.09
N ILE A 43 25.68 -19.99 17.07
CA ILE A 43 26.66 -19.98 18.17
C ILE A 43 26.06 -19.38 19.45
N SER A 44 25.16 -18.39 19.33
CA SER A 44 24.44 -17.81 20.47
C SER A 44 23.39 -18.74 21.08
N LYS A 45 22.90 -19.77 20.35
CA LYS A 45 21.93 -20.74 20.90
C LYS A 45 22.55 -21.65 21.96
N ASP A 46 23.85 -21.92 21.91
CA ASP A 46 24.55 -22.76 22.91
C ASP A 46 24.93 -22.00 24.20
N THR A 47 24.73 -20.68 24.25
CA THR A 47 25.08 -19.83 25.42
C THR A 47 23.87 -19.25 26.16
N LEU A 48 22.64 -19.63 25.78
CA LEU A 48 21.40 -18.98 26.23
C LEU A 48 20.73 -19.58 27.50
N ASP A 49 21.46 -20.32 28.33
CA ASP A 49 20.92 -20.85 29.61
C ASP A 49 21.39 -20.11 30.88
N ILE A 50 22.15 -19.01 30.76
CA ILE A 50 22.58 -18.20 31.91
C ILE A 50 22.54 -16.71 31.54
N ASP A 51 21.37 -16.09 31.61
CA ASP A 51 21.14 -14.74 32.16
C ASP A 51 19.75 -14.23 31.79
N THR A 52 18.77 -14.57 32.62
CA THR A 52 17.43 -13.96 32.61
C THR A 52 17.28 -13.09 33.84
N LYS A 53 18.03 -11.99 33.93
CA LYS A 53 17.81 -10.87 34.85
C LYS A 53 18.78 -9.74 34.51
N GLU A 54 18.30 -8.79 33.70
CA GLU A 54 18.69 -7.37 33.62
C GLU A 54 18.44 -6.85 32.19
N LEU A 55 17.17 -6.67 31.84
CA LEU A 55 16.75 -5.86 30.68
C LEU A 55 15.39 -5.22 30.99
N SER A 56 15.34 -4.53 32.13
CA SER A 56 14.36 -3.49 32.40
C SER A 56 15.16 -2.23 32.77
N ASP A 57 14.85 -1.11 32.10
CA ASP A 57 15.39 0.24 32.32
C ASP A 57 16.66 0.71 31.58
N LYS A 58 16.79 0.39 30.28
CA LYS A 58 17.53 1.26 29.33
C LYS A 58 16.77 1.44 28.02
N SER A 59 15.70 2.23 28.06
CA SER A 59 15.04 2.74 26.84
C SER A 59 15.71 4.03 26.38
N LYS A 60 16.92 3.88 25.83
CA LYS A 60 17.63 4.79 24.92
C LYS A 60 18.89 4.06 24.48
N ASP A 61 18.77 3.26 23.43
CA ASP A 61 19.93 2.80 22.69
C ASP A 61 20.39 3.98 21.81
N ASP A 62 21.37 4.73 22.31
CA ASP A 62 22.06 5.82 21.60
C ASP A 62 22.84 5.31 20.36
N ASN A 63 22.80 4.00 20.05
CA ASN A 63 23.45 3.38 18.87
C ASN A 63 22.48 2.98 17.74
N SER A 64 21.16 3.11 17.92
CA SER A 64 20.19 2.69 16.88
C SER A 64 20.00 3.70 15.75
N ASP A 65 20.35 4.97 15.99
CA ASP A 65 20.22 6.06 15.00
C ASP A 65 21.36 6.05 13.96
N ASP A 66 22.47 5.34 14.22
CA ASP A 66 23.66 5.27 13.35
C ASP A 66 23.70 4.03 12.44
N VAL A 67 22.72 3.12 12.53
CA VAL A 67 22.70 1.90 11.71
C VAL A 67 22.06 2.18 10.35
N ILE A 68 22.86 2.09 9.29
CA ILE A 68 22.39 2.19 7.91
C ILE A 68 21.59 0.93 7.56
N ILE A 69 20.30 1.10 7.28
CA ILE A 69 19.41 0.01 6.86
C ILE A 69 19.67 -0.29 5.38
N VAL A 70 20.20 -1.47 5.09
CA VAL A 70 20.49 -1.90 3.71
C VAL A 70 19.59 -3.06 3.29
N THR A 71 19.32 -3.98 4.20
CA THR A 71 18.56 -5.21 3.94
C THR A 71 17.21 -5.21 4.68
N GLY A 72 16.33 -6.13 4.30
CA GLY A 72 15.10 -6.34 5.06
C GLY A 72 15.36 -6.91 6.46
N ALA A 73 16.41 -7.74 6.61
CA ALA A 73 16.86 -8.18 7.93
C ALA A 73 17.28 -7.02 8.85
N ASP A 74 17.98 -6.00 8.33
CA ASP A 74 18.33 -4.79 9.09
C ASP A 74 17.07 -4.02 9.49
N ALA A 75 16.10 -3.92 8.57
CA ALA A 75 14.82 -3.29 8.84
C ALA A 75 14.06 -4.02 9.96
N ALA A 76 14.01 -5.35 9.93
CA ALA A 76 13.42 -6.16 10.99
C ALA A 76 14.16 -6.00 12.32
N ALA A 77 15.49 -5.90 12.33
CA ALA A 77 16.25 -5.76 13.57
C ALA A 77 16.11 -4.37 14.22
N HIS A 78 16.06 -3.30 13.41
CA HIS A 78 16.26 -1.93 13.91
C HIS A 78 15.06 -1.00 13.78
N LEU A 79 14.13 -1.21 12.83
CA LEU A 79 13.02 -0.26 12.64
C LEU A 79 11.90 -0.42 13.65
N LEU A 80 11.62 -1.62 14.15
CA LEU A 80 10.47 -1.90 14.99
C LEU A 80 10.88 -2.68 16.26
N PRO A 81 10.50 -2.21 17.46
CA PRO A 81 10.83 -2.93 18.69
C PRO A 81 10.04 -4.24 18.81
N LEU A 82 10.60 -5.21 19.55
CA LEU A 82 9.94 -6.48 19.91
C LEU A 82 8.98 -6.36 21.10
N ARG A 83 8.67 -5.14 21.54
CA ARG A 83 7.80 -4.90 22.71
C ARG A 83 6.38 -5.38 22.42
N ASP A 84 5.88 -6.25 23.28
CA ASP A 84 4.47 -6.65 23.33
C ASP A 84 3.92 -6.54 24.75
N ASP A 85 2.82 -5.81 24.92
CA ASP A 85 2.15 -5.60 26.21
C ASP A 85 1.15 -6.73 26.57
N GLY A 86 1.05 -7.80 25.76
CA GLY A 86 0.26 -9.01 26.08
C GLY A 86 -1.26 -8.83 26.11
N GLN A 87 -1.76 -7.68 25.66
CA GLN A 87 -3.17 -7.31 25.71
C GLN A 87 -4.02 -8.12 24.68
N PRO A 88 -5.34 -8.28 24.91
CA PRO A 88 -6.21 -8.97 23.95
C PRO A 88 -6.42 -8.14 22.68
N ALA A 89 -6.31 -8.78 21.52
CA ALA A 89 -6.52 -8.16 20.21
C ALA A 89 -7.99 -8.14 19.77
N LEU A 90 -8.69 -9.25 20.00
CA LEU A 90 -10.09 -9.44 19.63
C LEU A 90 -11.00 -9.15 20.83
N SER A 91 -11.74 -8.06 20.75
CA SER A 91 -12.83 -7.73 21.67
C SER A 91 -14.07 -7.35 20.87
N PHE A 92 -15.24 -7.33 21.52
CA PHE A 92 -16.46 -6.85 20.86
C PHE A 92 -16.26 -5.43 20.32
N ARG A 93 -15.61 -4.57 21.10
CA ARG A 93 -15.30 -3.18 20.73
C ARG A 93 -14.42 -3.11 19.48
N SER A 94 -13.35 -3.91 19.39
CA SER A 94 -12.49 -3.89 18.20
C SER A 94 -13.20 -4.40 16.96
N ILE A 95 -13.99 -5.47 17.07
CA ILE A 95 -14.76 -6.02 15.93
C ILE A 95 -15.84 -5.03 15.47
N PHE A 96 -16.60 -4.44 16.40
CA PHE A 96 -17.65 -3.48 16.05
C PHE A 96 -17.09 -2.25 15.35
N LEU A 97 -16.04 -1.63 15.93
CA LEU A 97 -15.39 -0.47 15.31
C LEU A 97 -14.73 -0.84 13.98
N ALA A 98 -14.13 -2.03 13.87
CA ALA A 98 -13.58 -2.54 12.62
C ALA A 98 -14.66 -2.58 11.53
N THR A 99 -15.82 -3.19 11.79
CA THR A 99 -16.91 -3.31 10.81
C THR A 99 -17.42 -1.95 10.33
N VAL A 100 -17.64 -1.01 11.26
CA VAL A 100 -18.11 0.34 10.91
C VAL A 100 -17.07 1.07 10.06
N LEU A 101 -15.80 1.01 10.45
CA LEU A 101 -14.71 1.66 9.71
C LEU A 101 -14.40 0.97 8.38
N SER A 102 -14.59 -0.35 8.26
CA SER A 102 -14.54 -1.08 6.99
C SER A 102 -15.60 -0.56 6.02
N GLY A 103 -16.83 -0.35 6.49
CA GLY A 103 -17.90 0.23 5.67
C GLY A 103 -17.55 1.64 5.19
N PHE A 104 -17.06 2.49 6.10
CA PHE A 104 -16.57 3.84 5.76
C PHE A 104 -15.45 3.79 4.71
N GLN A 105 -14.42 2.99 4.94
CA GLN A 105 -13.26 2.87 4.06
C GLN A 105 -13.65 2.35 2.67
N ALA A 106 -14.52 1.34 2.59
CA ALA A 106 -14.99 0.77 1.34
C ALA A 106 -15.77 1.80 0.51
N VAL A 107 -16.69 2.56 1.14
CA VAL A 107 -17.45 3.62 0.46
C VAL A 107 -16.53 4.73 -0.03
N MET A 108 -15.58 5.18 0.81
CA MET A 108 -14.62 6.20 0.42
C MET A 108 -13.77 5.73 -0.76
N TYR A 109 -13.21 4.52 -0.70
CA TYR A 109 -12.43 3.97 -1.81
C TYR A 109 -13.22 4.00 -3.13
N GLN A 110 -14.49 3.59 -3.10
CA GLN A 110 -15.30 3.56 -4.31
C GLN A 110 -15.52 4.95 -4.91
N ILE A 111 -15.76 5.96 -4.06
CA ILE A 111 -15.91 7.35 -4.50
C ILE A 111 -14.63 7.87 -5.17
N TYR A 112 -13.47 7.61 -4.56
CA TYR A 112 -12.17 8.04 -5.12
C TYR A 112 -11.79 7.26 -6.39
N SER A 113 -12.13 5.98 -6.48
CA SER A 113 -11.86 5.13 -7.65
C SER A 113 -12.58 5.62 -8.92
N PHE A 114 -13.77 6.21 -8.78
CA PHE A 114 -14.53 6.77 -9.91
C PHE A 114 -14.19 8.24 -10.22
N LYS A 115 -13.27 8.86 -9.50
CA LYS A 115 -12.78 10.19 -9.88
C LYS A 115 -11.96 10.09 -11.18
N PRO A 116 -11.99 11.13 -12.04
CA PRO A 116 -11.20 11.15 -13.27
C PRO A 116 -9.71 10.88 -13.00
N THR A 117 -9.15 11.46 -11.94
CA THR A 117 -7.82 11.09 -11.46
C THR A 117 -7.96 10.27 -10.19
N SER A 118 -7.77 8.96 -10.31
CA SER A 118 -7.78 8.04 -9.19
C SER A 118 -6.48 8.20 -8.40
N LEU A 119 -6.56 8.92 -7.28
CA LEU A 119 -5.54 8.89 -6.25
C LEU A 119 -6.08 7.94 -5.20
N GLY A 120 -5.50 6.74 -5.17
CA GLY A 120 -6.02 5.57 -4.48
C GLY A 120 -6.24 5.73 -2.97
N VAL A 121 -6.64 4.61 -2.36
CA VAL A 121 -6.93 4.35 -0.94
C VAL A 121 -6.58 5.47 0.05
N ILE A 122 -7.55 5.85 0.88
CA ILE A 122 -7.29 6.57 2.14
C ILE A 122 -6.21 5.81 2.93
N GLN A 123 -5.06 6.46 3.16
CA GLN A 123 -3.92 5.83 3.81
C GLN A 123 -4.30 5.26 5.19
N GLY A 124 -3.75 4.09 5.54
CA GLY A 124 -4.09 3.41 6.79
C GLY A 124 -3.83 4.22 8.06
N THR A 125 -2.91 5.19 8.01
CA THR A 125 -2.64 6.15 9.09
C THR A 125 -3.87 7.00 9.44
N PHE A 126 -4.71 7.37 8.47
CA PHE A 126 -5.93 8.11 8.72
C PHE A 126 -6.96 7.28 9.48
N ILE A 127 -7.12 6.00 9.09
CA ILE A 127 -8.01 5.06 9.78
C ILE A 127 -7.54 4.81 11.22
N VAL A 128 -6.22 4.71 11.45
CA VAL A 128 -5.65 4.65 12.82
C VAL A 128 -6.06 5.88 13.64
N LEU A 129 -6.01 7.09 13.09
CA LEU A 129 -6.39 8.28 13.85
C LEU A 129 -7.88 8.28 14.22
N ILE A 130 -8.77 7.96 13.28
CA ILE A 130 -10.21 7.87 13.56
C ILE A 130 -10.49 6.78 14.61
N ALA A 131 -9.93 5.58 14.41
CA ALA A 131 -10.10 4.46 15.34
C ALA A 131 -9.58 4.80 16.74
N TYR A 132 -8.51 5.60 16.85
CA TYR A 132 -8.01 6.07 18.14
C TYR A 132 -9.04 6.93 18.87
N PHE A 133 -9.60 7.95 18.22
CA PHE A 133 -10.57 8.84 18.85
C PHE A 133 -11.86 8.11 19.20
N LEU A 134 -12.38 7.29 18.30
CA LEU A 134 -13.59 6.48 18.55
C LEU A 134 -13.35 5.48 19.68
N GLY A 135 -12.24 4.75 19.66
CA GLY A 135 -11.90 3.76 20.68
C GLY A 135 -11.67 4.37 22.07
N LYS A 136 -10.96 5.51 22.14
CA LYS A 136 -10.77 6.24 23.42
C LYS A 136 -12.08 6.83 23.94
N THR A 137 -12.95 7.31 23.05
CA THR A 137 -14.28 7.83 23.42
C THR A 137 -15.16 6.69 23.95
N TRP A 138 -15.22 5.56 23.24
CA TRP A 138 -15.91 4.35 23.68
C TRP A 138 -15.43 3.88 25.05
N ALA A 139 -14.11 3.82 25.25
CA ALA A 139 -13.51 3.40 26.53
C ALA A 139 -13.83 4.34 27.70
N LYS A 140 -14.08 5.62 27.44
CA LYS A 140 -14.38 6.64 28.45
C LYS A 140 -15.87 6.78 28.75
N VAL A 141 -16.72 6.70 27.73
CA VAL A 141 -18.16 6.97 27.84
C VAL A 141 -18.91 5.75 28.39
N LEU A 142 -18.53 4.53 27.99
CA LEU A 142 -19.24 3.32 28.42
C LEU A 142 -18.75 2.80 29.79
N PRO A 143 -19.63 2.11 30.56
CA PRO A 143 -19.25 1.47 31.80
C PRO A 143 -18.07 0.50 31.60
N ARG A 144 -17.09 0.54 32.51
CA ARG A 144 -15.83 -0.20 32.39
C ARG A 144 -15.81 -1.46 33.25
N GLY A 145 -15.83 -2.62 32.60
CA GLY A 145 -15.90 -3.94 33.24
C GLY A 145 -14.83 -4.15 34.31
N ASP A 146 -13.59 -3.79 34.01
CA ASP A 146 -12.45 -3.89 34.92
C ASP A 146 -12.65 -3.11 36.23
N LYS A 147 -13.25 -1.93 36.17
CA LYS A 147 -13.59 -1.13 37.37
C LYS A 147 -14.75 -1.71 38.16
N PHE A 148 -15.72 -2.35 37.50
CA PHE A 148 -16.82 -3.02 38.19
C PHE A 148 -16.34 -4.32 38.84
N GLU A 149 -15.47 -5.06 38.16
CA GLU A 149 -14.85 -6.27 38.67
C GLU A 149 -13.93 -5.97 39.85
N ALA A 150 -13.06 -4.96 39.76
CA ALA A 150 -12.20 -4.54 40.87
C ALA A 150 -13.03 -4.18 42.11
N ARG A 151 -14.06 -3.34 41.96
CA ARG A 151 -14.97 -2.98 43.06
C ARG A 151 -15.74 -4.16 43.64
N TRP A 152 -16.01 -5.19 42.84
CA TRP A 152 -16.70 -6.40 43.29
C TRP A 152 -15.75 -7.32 44.07
N ARG A 153 -14.51 -7.49 43.59
CA ARG A 153 -13.47 -8.24 44.29
C ARG A 153 -13.07 -7.59 45.63
N GLU A 154 -12.99 -6.25 45.66
CA GLU A 154 -12.76 -5.47 46.90
C GLU A 154 -13.87 -5.70 47.95
N ARG A 155 -15.09 -6.02 47.51
CA ARG A 155 -16.24 -6.33 48.39
C ARG A 155 -16.30 -7.79 48.85
N GLY A 156 -15.24 -8.57 48.62
CA GLY A 156 -15.15 -9.97 49.04
C GLY A 156 -15.65 -10.99 48.01
N GLY A 157 -15.81 -10.60 46.75
CA GLY A 157 -16.15 -11.53 45.67
C GLY A 157 -15.02 -12.52 45.37
N GLN A 158 -15.21 -13.80 45.66
CA GLN A 158 -14.19 -14.86 45.47
C GLN A 158 -14.53 -15.84 44.32
N ASP A 159 -15.73 -15.75 43.75
CA ASP A 159 -16.22 -16.67 42.70
C ASP A 159 -16.25 -16.06 41.28
N THR A 160 -16.95 -16.72 40.35
CA THR A 160 -17.20 -16.20 39.00
C THR A 160 -17.91 -14.85 39.07
N THR A 161 -17.42 -13.89 38.29
CA THR A 161 -18.00 -12.54 38.22
C THR A 161 -19.51 -12.60 37.90
N PRO A 162 -20.33 -11.79 38.59
CA PRO A 162 -21.77 -11.70 38.34
C PRO A 162 -22.09 -11.43 36.86
N LEU A 163 -23.24 -11.92 36.39
CA LEU A 163 -23.64 -11.82 34.98
C LEU A 163 -23.66 -10.37 34.46
N TYR A 164 -24.09 -9.41 35.28
CA TYR A 164 -24.08 -8.00 34.89
C TYR A 164 -22.67 -7.45 34.65
N ILE A 165 -21.67 -7.89 35.44
CA ILE A 165 -20.26 -7.51 35.22
C ILE A 165 -19.75 -8.17 33.95
N ARG A 166 -20.08 -9.45 33.72
CA ARG A 166 -19.70 -10.15 32.48
C ARG A 166 -20.25 -9.47 31.23
N ILE A 167 -21.51 -9.03 31.26
CA ILE A 167 -22.12 -8.30 30.13
C ILE A 167 -21.40 -6.96 29.91
N ILE A 168 -21.15 -6.19 30.97
CA ILE A 168 -20.41 -4.91 30.85
C ILE A 168 -18.99 -5.15 30.33
N SER A 169 -18.29 -6.15 30.87
CA SER A 169 -16.96 -6.56 30.46
C SER A 169 -16.90 -7.01 29.00
N PHE A 170 -17.96 -7.65 28.48
CA PHE A 170 -18.03 -8.04 27.07
C PHE A 170 -18.03 -6.81 26.14
N PHE A 171 -18.82 -5.78 26.45
CA PHE A 171 -18.89 -4.56 25.62
C PHE A 171 -17.72 -3.60 25.83
N ASN A 172 -17.17 -3.56 27.04
CA ASN A 172 -16.10 -2.62 27.40
C ASN A 172 -15.34 -3.09 28.65
N TYR A 173 -14.44 -4.07 28.47
CA TYR A 173 -13.63 -4.60 29.57
C TYR A 173 -12.68 -3.55 30.17
N GLY A 174 -11.87 -2.90 29.33
CA GLY A 174 -10.73 -2.11 29.81
C GLY A 174 -10.40 -0.88 28.94
N PRO A 175 -9.21 -0.29 29.16
CA PRO A 175 -8.79 0.89 28.40
C PRO A 175 -8.62 0.52 26.92
N TRP A 176 -8.66 1.53 26.04
CA TRP A 176 -8.37 1.32 24.62
C TRP A 176 -6.92 0.88 24.46
N ASN A 177 -6.72 -0.29 23.86
CA ASN A 177 -5.44 -0.99 23.87
C ASN A 177 -4.81 -1.02 22.47
N LEU A 178 -3.51 -1.29 22.37
CA LEU A 178 -2.77 -1.22 21.10
C LEU A 178 -3.27 -2.27 20.09
N LYS A 179 -3.57 -3.50 20.55
CA LYS A 179 -3.95 -4.61 19.67
C LYS A 179 -5.38 -4.52 19.17
N GLU A 180 -6.32 -4.13 20.02
CA GLU A 180 -7.68 -3.78 19.61
C GLU A 180 -7.67 -2.69 18.55
N HIS A 181 -6.79 -1.69 18.72
CA HIS A 181 -6.61 -0.62 17.77
C HIS A 181 -6.00 -1.11 16.44
N ALA A 182 -4.96 -1.96 16.51
CA ALA A 182 -4.32 -2.52 15.34
C ALA A 182 -5.29 -3.38 14.51
N ILE A 183 -6.05 -4.29 15.14
CA ILE A 183 -7.07 -5.09 14.45
C ILE A 183 -8.10 -4.20 13.77
N CYS A 184 -8.61 -3.20 14.50
CA CYS A 184 -9.58 -2.26 13.95
C CYS A 184 -9.07 -1.56 12.68
N ALA A 185 -7.84 -1.08 12.69
CA ALA A 185 -7.24 -0.38 11.54
C ALA A 185 -6.92 -1.32 10.38
N ILE A 186 -6.35 -2.50 10.65
CA ILE A 186 -5.99 -3.49 9.62
C ILE A 186 -7.24 -4.01 8.93
N THR A 187 -8.30 -4.36 9.67
CA THR A 187 -9.55 -4.84 9.09
C THR A 187 -10.25 -3.76 8.25
N ALA A 188 -10.26 -2.51 8.72
CA ALA A 188 -10.84 -1.40 7.97
C ALA A 188 -10.10 -1.13 6.65
N THR A 189 -8.77 -1.03 6.69
CA THR A 189 -7.94 -0.82 5.49
C THR A 189 -7.98 -1.98 4.51
N SER A 190 -8.10 -3.21 5.03
CA SER A 190 -8.21 -4.42 4.21
C SER A 190 -9.51 -4.48 3.39
N ALA A 191 -10.60 -3.87 3.89
CA ALA A 191 -11.90 -3.86 3.21
C ALA A 191 -11.86 -3.14 1.85
N SER A 192 -10.99 -2.14 1.67
CA SER A 192 -10.82 -1.46 0.38
C SER A 192 -10.12 -2.29 -0.70
N ASN A 193 -9.37 -3.34 -0.33
CA ASN A 193 -8.62 -4.13 -1.32
C ASN A 193 -9.54 -4.91 -2.28
N ALA A 194 -10.78 -5.20 -1.87
CA ALA A 194 -11.75 -5.91 -2.69
C ALA A 194 -12.37 -5.03 -3.80
N ALA A 195 -12.06 -3.74 -3.85
CA ALA A 195 -12.67 -2.82 -4.80
C ALA A 195 -12.25 -3.07 -6.25
N GLU A 196 -11.10 -3.70 -6.51
CA GLU A 196 -10.71 -4.09 -7.86
C GLU A 196 -11.75 -5.03 -8.51
N THR A 197 -12.38 -5.91 -7.72
CA THR A 197 -13.49 -6.76 -8.18
C THR A 197 -14.69 -5.95 -8.69
N ILE A 198 -14.91 -4.76 -8.12
CA ILE A 198 -16.06 -3.90 -8.48
C ILE A 198 -15.90 -3.35 -9.90
N THR A 199 -14.68 -3.21 -10.42
CA THR A 199 -14.44 -2.70 -11.78
C THR A 199 -15.11 -3.56 -12.86
N VAL A 200 -15.15 -4.88 -12.68
CA VAL A 200 -15.81 -5.82 -13.60
C VAL A 200 -17.32 -5.59 -13.61
N PHE A 201 -17.92 -5.46 -12.43
CA PHE A 201 -19.35 -5.17 -12.30
C PHE A 201 -19.70 -3.77 -12.79
N ALA A 202 -18.85 -2.79 -12.53
CA ALA A 202 -19.01 -1.43 -13.04
C ALA A 202 -18.99 -1.42 -14.57
N ALA A 203 -18.07 -2.16 -15.20
CA ALA A 203 -18.01 -2.29 -16.65
C ALA A 203 -19.25 -3.00 -17.22
N GLN A 204 -19.68 -4.10 -16.58
CA GLN A 204 -20.90 -4.82 -16.94
C GLN A 204 -22.14 -3.90 -16.95
N ASN A 205 -22.29 -3.07 -15.93
CA ASN A 205 -23.43 -2.16 -15.81
C ASN A 205 -23.32 -0.97 -16.77
N LEU A 206 -22.16 -0.30 -16.78
CA LEU A 206 -21.97 0.98 -17.47
C LEU A 206 -21.82 0.83 -19.00
N PHE A 207 -21.13 -0.22 -19.45
CA PHE A 207 -20.81 -0.40 -20.87
C PHE A 207 -21.70 -1.43 -21.57
N TYR A 208 -22.19 -2.44 -20.85
CA TYR A 208 -22.96 -3.54 -21.44
C TYR A 208 -24.45 -3.54 -21.04
N GLY A 209 -24.87 -2.69 -20.10
CA GLY A 209 -26.27 -2.58 -19.67
C GLY A 209 -26.85 -3.87 -19.08
N LEU A 210 -25.98 -4.77 -18.60
CA LEU A 210 -26.41 -6.07 -18.09
C LEU A 210 -26.87 -5.91 -16.63
N PRO A 211 -28.08 -6.38 -16.28
CA PRO A 211 -28.63 -6.19 -14.94
C PRO A 211 -27.79 -6.91 -13.89
N LEU A 212 -27.50 -6.22 -12.79
CA LEU A 212 -26.77 -6.75 -11.65
C LEU A 212 -27.69 -6.93 -10.46
N SER A 213 -27.69 -8.12 -9.87
CA SER A 213 -28.27 -8.35 -8.55
C SER A 213 -27.26 -8.02 -7.47
N ALA A 214 -27.68 -7.30 -6.43
CA ALA A 214 -26.86 -7.01 -5.26
C ALA A 214 -26.33 -8.31 -4.61
N THR A 215 -27.13 -9.37 -4.59
CA THR A 215 -26.73 -10.68 -4.07
C THR A 215 -25.55 -11.26 -4.84
N THR A 216 -25.58 -11.18 -6.18
CA THR A 216 -24.48 -11.67 -7.03
C THR A 216 -23.19 -10.92 -6.74
N VAL A 217 -23.26 -9.59 -6.65
CA VAL A 217 -22.09 -8.75 -6.35
C VAL A 217 -21.53 -9.09 -4.97
N ILE A 218 -22.38 -9.14 -3.93
CA ILE A 218 -21.94 -9.44 -2.55
C ILE A 218 -21.30 -10.83 -2.47
N LEU A 219 -21.97 -11.87 -2.99
CA LEU A 219 -21.45 -13.24 -2.92
C LEU A 219 -20.17 -13.42 -3.74
N ALA A 220 -20.07 -12.78 -4.90
CA ALA A 220 -18.86 -12.82 -5.73
C ALA A 220 -17.68 -12.13 -5.03
N VAL A 221 -17.89 -10.94 -4.46
CA VAL A 221 -16.85 -10.21 -3.72
C VAL A 221 -16.40 -11.01 -2.50
N VAL A 222 -17.32 -11.62 -1.75
CA VAL A 222 -16.98 -12.50 -0.63
C VAL A 222 -16.19 -13.72 -1.10
N SER A 223 -16.62 -14.38 -2.18
CA SER A 223 -15.92 -15.55 -2.74
C SER A 223 -14.48 -15.22 -3.16
N ILE A 224 -14.29 -14.11 -3.89
CA ILE A 224 -12.97 -13.67 -4.35
C ILE A 224 -12.09 -13.28 -3.17
N GLY A 225 -12.64 -12.58 -2.18
CA GLY A 225 -11.94 -12.22 -0.95
C GLY A 225 -11.48 -13.45 -0.16
N LEU A 226 -12.36 -14.42 0.08
CA LEU A 226 -12.02 -15.66 0.80
C LEU A 226 -10.94 -16.46 0.08
N PHE A 227 -11.03 -16.57 -1.25
CA PHE A 227 -10.01 -17.22 -2.05
C PHE A 227 -8.64 -16.51 -1.94
N GLY A 228 -8.63 -15.19 -2.07
CA GLY A 228 -7.41 -14.37 -1.92
C GLY A 228 -6.77 -14.52 -0.54
N TYR A 229 -7.55 -14.42 0.54
CA TYR A 229 -7.04 -14.62 1.90
C TYR A 229 -6.54 -16.05 2.14
N GLY A 230 -7.17 -17.06 1.53
CA GLY A 230 -6.68 -18.44 1.54
C GLY A 230 -5.29 -18.58 0.90
N LEU A 231 -5.09 -17.98 -0.27
CA LEU A 231 -3.79 -17.94 -0.94
C LEU A 231 -2.74 -17.19 -0.11
N CYS A 232 -3.09 -16.05 0.49
CA CYS A 232 -2.20 -15.32 1.38
C CYS A 232 -1.79 -16.16 2.60
N GLY A 233 -2.71 -16.95 3.17
CA GLY A 233 -2.41 -17.89 4.25
C GLY A 233 -1.40 -18.96 3.82
N MET A 234 -1.57 -19.54 2.63
CA MET A 234 -0.65 -20.54 2.08
C MET A 234 0.75 -19.97 1.78
N LEU A 235 0.83 -18.71 1.34
CA LEU A 235 2.09 -18.04 0.97
C LEU A 235 2.74 -17.25 2.10
N ARG A 236 2.12 -17.22 3.29
CA ARG A 236 2.64 -16.55 4.49
C ARG A 236 4.10 -16.88 4.85
N PRO A 237 4.60 -18.12 4.67
CA PRO A 237 6.01 -18.42 4.89
C PRO A 237 6.98 -17.55 4.09
N ILE A 238 6.64 -17.26 2.85
CA ILE A 238 7.45 -16.41 1.97
C ILE A 238 7.11 -14.95 2.25
N MET A 239 5.82 -14.63 2.30
CA MET A 239 5.33 -13.26 2.30
C MET A 239 5.48 -12.53 3.64
N VAL A 240 5.59 -13.24 4.77
CA VAL A 240 5.57 -12.62 6.11
C VAL A 240 6.71 -13.09 6.99
N TRP A 241 7.04 -14.39 6.96
CA TRP A 241 8.02 -14.95 7.90
C TRP A 241 9.48 -14.73 7.49
N HIS A 242 9.72 -14.47 6.20
CA HIS A 242 11.06 -14.23 5.69
C HIS A 242 11.51 -12.80 6.06
N PRO A 243 12.72 -12.60 6.62
CA PRO A 243 13.18 -11.29 7.10
C PRO A 243 13.29 -10.24 5.99
N GLU A 244 13.50 -10.65 4.73
CA GLU A 244 13.51 -9.74 3.58
C GLU A 244 12.12 -9.24 3.15
N SER A 245 11.04 -9.81 3.69
CA SER A 245 9.65 -9.47 3.32
C SER A 245 9.15 -8.20 4.04
N VAL A 246 9.76 -7.07 3.72
CA VAL A 246 9.45 -5.77 4.33
C VAL A 246 8.37 -5.01 3.57
N TYR A 247 7.26 -4.72 4.25
CA TYR A 247 6.16 -3.91 3.72
C TYR A 247 6.34 -2.43 4.12
N TRP A 248 7.21 -1.73 3.41
CA TRP A 248 7.57 -0.33 3.66
C TRP A 248 6.37 0.61 3.86
N SER A 249 5.32 0.45 3.04
CA SER A 249 4.09 1.25 3.11
C SER A 249 3.28 1.07 4.40
N THR A 250 3.52 0.00 5.17
CA THR A 250 2.83 -0.27 6.43
C THR A 250 3.54 0.35 7.64
N LEU A 251 4.83 0.68 7.52
CA LEU A 251 5.64 1.23 8.62
C LEU A 251 5.06 2.53 9.22
N PRO A 252 4.57 3.50 8.43
CA PRO A 252 3.94 4.70 8.99
C PRO A 252 2.73 4.36 9.86
N THR A 253 1.92 3.37 9.45
CA THR A 253 0.75 2.90 10.21
C THR A 253 1.19 2.28 11.53
N VAL A 254 2.20 1.41 11.52
CA VAL A 254 2.75 0.76 12.73
C VAL A 254 3.34 1.80 13.69
N LYS A 255 4.16 2.72 13.19
CA LYS A 255 4.75 3.80 14.00
C LYS A 255 3.69 4.73 14.59
N THR A 256 2.62 5.03 13.85
CA THR A 256 1.50 5.83 14.35
C THR A 256 0.76 5.11 15.48
N LEU A 257 0.47 3.81 15.31
CA LEU A 257 -0.14 2.98 16.35
C LEU A 257 0.70 2.98 17.63
N GLN A 258 2.01 2.75 17.50
CA GLN A 258 2.96 2.76 18.61
C GLN A 258 3.01 4.13 19.30
N GLY A 259 3.17 5.21 18.53
CA GLY A 259 3.25 6.58 19.06
C GLY A 259 2.01 6.98 19.84
N LEU A 260 0.81 6.60 19.38
CA LEU A 260 -0.45 6.96 20.04
C LEU A 260 -0.71 6.24 21.37
N HIS A 261 -0.05 5.09 21.60
CA HIS A 261 -0.25 4.25 22.78
C HIS A 261 0.93 4.25 23.76
N TRP A 262 2.17 4.39 23.27
CA TRP A 262 3.36 4.35 24.12
C TRP A 262 3.90 5.72 24.51
N GLN A 263 3.57 6.79 23.78
CA GLN A 263 4.05 8.14 24.10
C GLN A 263 2.97 8.99 24.80
N ASP A 264 3.40 9.93 25.64
CA ASP A 264 2.48 10.91 26.23
C ASP A 264 2.10 11.98 25.20
N LEU A 265 0.82 11.96 24.80
CA LEU A 265 0.27 12.89 23.82
C LEU A 265 -0.14 14.24 24.41
N LYS A 266 -0.28 14.38 25.74
CA LYS A 266 -0.92 15.55 26.38
C LYS A 266 -0.21 16.87 26.07
N HIS A 267 1.11 16.83 25.84
CA HIS A 267 1.92 17.98 25.46
C HIS A 267 2.70 17.77 24.16
N SER A 268 2.25 16.84 23.31
CA SER A 268 2.92 16.52 22.05
C SER A 268 2.83 17.68 21.06
N LYS A 269 3.99 18.29 20.74
CA LYS A 269 4.10 19.28 19.64
C LYS A 269 3.63 18.68 18.30
N PRO A 270 4.04 17.46 17.90
CA PRO A 270 3.55 16.82 16.67
C PRO A 270 2.02 16.76 16.57
N LEU A 271 1.31 16.41 17.66
CA LEU A 271 -0.15 16.34 17.64
C LEU A 271 -0.81 17.71 17.46
N ARG A 272 -0.21 18.79 17.97
CA ARG A 272 -0.69 20.16 17.73
C ARG A 272 -0.50 20.57 16.28
N TYR A 273 0.68 20.31 15.72
CA TYR A 273 0.95 20.56 14.30
C TYR A 273 0.03 19.75 13.39
N PHE A 274 -0.29 18.51 13.76
CA PHE A 274 -1.28 17.70 13.05
C PHE A 274 -2.63 18.42 12.98
N TRP A 275 -3.15 18.95 14.09
CA TRP A 275 -4.43 19.65 14.08
C TRP A 275 -4.40 20.97 13.32
N TYR A 276 -3.28 21.71 13.37
CA TYR A 276 -3.10 22.90 12.54
C TYR A 276 -3.09 22.55 11.06
N ALA A 277 -2.33 21.53 10.67
CA ALA A 277 -2.27 21.04 9.30
C ALA A 277 -3.63 20.53 8.83
N PHE A 278 -4.31 19.71 9.63
CA PHE A 278 -5.64 19.17 9.33
C PHE A 278 -6.66 20.28 9.09
N GLY A 279 -6.71 21.28 9.99
CA GLY A 279 -7.61 22.42 9.85
C GLY A 279 -7.27 23.28 8.62
N SER A 280 -5.98 23.54 8.38
CA SER A 280 -5.56 24.32 7.21
C SER A 280 -5.82 23.59 5.89
N MET A 281 -5.60 22.28 5.84
CA MET A 281 -5.86 21.46 4.65
C MET A 281 -7.36 21.40 4.38
N PHE A 282 -8.18 21.18 5.40
CA PHE A 282 -9.64 21.19 5.27
C PHE A 282 -10.15 22.53 4.71
N ALA A 283 -9.67 23.65 5.24
CA ALA A 283 -10.08 24.98 4.76
C ALA A 283 -9.54 25.27 3.35
N TYR A 284 -8.30 24.86 3.06
CA TYR A 284 -7.66 25.07 1.78
C TYR A 284 -8.31 24.26 0.67
N GLU A 285 -8.74 23.02 0.93
CA GLU A 285 -9.30 22.09 -0.07
C GLU A 285 -10.48 22.67 -0.86
N PHE A 286 -11.28 23.55 -0.27
CA PHE A 286 -12.36 24.24 -0.98
C PHE A 286 -11.86 25.11 -2.14
N LEU A 287 -10.63 25.61 -2.05
CA LEU A 287 -10.01 26.44 -3.07
C LEU A 287 -9.70 25.63 -4.35
N PRO A 288 -8.83 24.60 -4.36
CA PRO A 288 -8.59 23.79 -5.56
C PRO A 288 -9.81 22.92 -5.95
N ALA A 289 -10.69 22.53 -5.03
CA ALA A 289 -11.84 21.71 -5.39
C ALA A 289 -12.95 22.48 -6.13
N TYR A 290 -13.22 23.75 -5.75
CA TYR A 290 -14.39 24.48 -6.25
C TYR A 290 -14.11 25.91 -6.74
N VAL A 291 -13.32 26.69 -5.99
CA VAL A 291 -13.15 28.12 -6.27
C VAL A 291 -12.17 28.35 -7.42
N PHE A 292 -11.07 27.59 -7.46
CA PHE A 292 -10.05 27.68 -8.51
C PHE A 292 -9.50 26.29 -8.90
N PRO A 293 -10.28 25.46 -9.63
CA PRO A 293 -9.91 24.09 -10.01
C PRO A 293 -8.64 23.95 -10.86
N TRP A 294 -8.20 25.05 -11.45
CA TRP A 294 -6.94 25.10 -12.18
C TRP A 294 -5.71 24.77 -11.30
N LEU A 295 -5.81 24.98 -9.97
CA LEU A 295 -4.76 24.62 -9.03
C LEU A 295 -4.50 23.11 -8.93
N ASN A 296 -5.43 22.27 -9.40
CA ASN A 296 -5.23 20.82 -9.42
C ASN A 296 -4.07 20.41 -10.33
N SER A 297 -3.82 21.17 -11.40
CA SER A 297 -2.78 20.84 -12.38
C SER A 297 -2.33 22.07 -13.18
N VAL A 298 -1.14 22.55 -12.83
CA VAL A 298 -0.49 23.73 -13.40
C VAL A 298 0.72 23.29 -14.22
N SER A 299 0.58 23.31 -15.53
CA SER A 299 1.67 23.00 -16.46
C SER A 299 2.38 24.29 -16.89
N ILE A 300 3.60 24.51 -16.37
CA ILE A 300 4.42 25.69 -16.68
C ILE A 300 4.71 25.79 -18.19
N PRO A 301 5.09 24.71 -18.89
CA PRO A 301 5.32 24.77 -20.34
C PRO A 301 4.06 25.10 -21.14
N CYS A 302 2.89 24.56 -20.76
CA CYS A 302 1.63 24.86 -21.44
C CYS A 302 1.21 26.33 -21.25
N LEU A 303 1.44 26.91 -20.07
CA LEU A 303 1.21 28.34 -19.83
C LEU A 303 2.16 29.22 -20.66
N ALA A 304 3.45 28.88 -20.68
CA ALA A 304 4.43 29.61 -21.47
C ALA A 304 4.13 29.54 -22.98
N ALA A 305 3.47 28.48 -23.43
CA ALA A 305 3.14 28.24 -24.83
C ALA A 305 1.65 28.46 -25.19
N MET A 306 0.90 29.25 -24.41
CA MET A 306 -0.52 29.53 -24.65
C MET A 306 -0.86 30.03 -26.06
N ASN A 307 0.08 30.75 -26.70
CA ASN A 307 -0.10 31.30 -28.05
C ASN A 307 0.38 30.37 -29.17
N ALA A 308 0.88 29.17 -28.84
CA ALA A 308 1.27 28.19 -29.85
C ALA A 308 0.02 27.64 -30.55
N THR A 309 0.06 27.52 -31.88
CA THR A 309 -1.05 26.98 -32.68
C THR A 309 -0.56 25.90 -33.65
N GLY A 310 -1.51 25.13 -34.20
CA GLY A 310 -1.25 24.07 -35.16
C GLY A 310 -0.43 22.90 -34.57
N GLY A 311 0.45 22.31 -35.38
CA GLY A 311 1.24 21.13 -34.99
C GLY A 311 2.19 21.36 -33.81
N LYS A 312 2.63 22.62 -33.57
CA LYS A 312 3.44 22.94 -32.40
C LYS A 312 2.65 22.81 -31.10
N ALA A 313 1.42 23.32 -31.08
CA ALA A 313 0.51 23.18 -29.94
C ALA A 313 0.20 21.71 -29.65
N ALA A 314 -0.05 20.91 -30.69
CA ALA A 314 -0.32 19.48 -30.54
C ALA A 314 0.87 18.73 -29.91
N THR A 315 2.10 18.97 -30.37
CA THR A 315 3.29 18.35 -29.77
C THR A 315 3.52 18.79 -28.32
N LEU A 316 3.32 20.08 -28.02
CA LEU A 316 3.41 20.58 -26.64
C LEU A 316 2.37 19.94 -25.74
N THR A 317 1.14 19.76 -26.23
CA THR A 317 0.06 19.09 -25.51
C THR A 317 0.38 17.62 -25.26
N ASN A 318 0.89 16.89 -26.25
CA ASN A 318 1.27 15.49 -26.07
C ASN A 318 2.34 15.30 -24.99
N ILE A 319 3.30 16.22 -24.88
CA ILE A 319 4.44 16.11 -23.95
C ILE A 319 4.10 16.67 -22.56
N PHE A 320 3.48 17.85 -22.51
CA PHE A 320 3.29 18.62 -21.27
C PHE A 320 1.82 18.75 -20.84
N GLY A 321 0.89 18.39 -21.72
CA GLY A 321 -0.54 18.26 -21.39
C GLY A 321 -0.76 17.03 -20.51
N GLY A 322 -1.68 17.15 -19.56
CA GLY A 322 -1.87 16.17 -18.50
C GLY A 322 -2.68 16.73 -17.33
N ALA A 323 -3.32 17.88 -17.53
CA ALA A 323 -4.24 18.45 -16.55
C ALA A 323 -5.57 17.69 -16.55
N THR A 324 -5.96 17.17 -17.71
CA THR A 324 -7.04 16.20 -17.83
C THR A 324 -6.56 14.88 -18.44
N ASN A 325 -7.37 13.84 -18.26
CA ASN A 325 -7.06 12.51 -18.76
C ASN A 325 -6.96 12.50 -20.27
N ASN A 326 -6.00 11.72 -20.80
CA ASN A 326 -5.78 11.53 -22.23
C ASN A 326 -5.28 12.77 -23.00
N GLU A 327 -4.78 13.80 -22.33
CA GLU A 327 -4.20 14.98 -22.99
C GLU A 327 -2.72 14.80 -23.37
N GLY A 328 -1.94 14.10 -22.55
CA GLY A 328 -0.50 13.91 -22.76
C GLY A 328 0.21 13.30 -21.57
N LEU A 329 1.55 13.39 -21.57
CA LEU A 329 2.41 12.78 -20.55
C LEU A 329 2.48 13.57 -19.22
N GLY A 330 2.02 14.83 -19.19
CA GLY A 330 2.00 15.65 -17.99
C GLY A 330 3.38 16.06 -17.45
N LEU A 331 4.43 16.03 -18.28
CA LEU A 331 5.78 16.41 -17.83
C LEU A 331 5.81 17.85 -17.28
N LEU A 332 6.58 18.08 -16.21
CA LEU A 332 6.74 19.39 -15.58
C LEU A 332 5.43 20.05 -15.14
N THR A 333 4.43 19.24 -14.81
CA THR A 333 3.15 19.69 -14.27
C THR A 333 3.17 19.64 -12.75
N LEU A 334 2.74 20.73 -12.12
CA LEU A 334 2.68 20.86 -10.66
C LEU A 334 1.21 20.80 -10.22
N SER A 335 0.93 20.09 -9.14
CA SER A 335 -0.36 20.17 -8.47
C SER A 335 -0.22 21.00 -7.19
N PHE A 336 -1.22 21.81 -6.88
CA PHE A 336 -1.36 22.51 -5.60
C PHE A 336 -2.55 21.99 -4.80
N ASP A 337 -3.07 20.81 -5.17
CA ASP A 337 -4.16 20.12 -4.50
C ASP A 337 -3.57 18.94 -3.68
N TRP A 338 -3.89 18.92 -2.38
CA TRP A 338 -3.43 17.88 -1.46
C TRP A 338 -4.02 16.51 -1.79
N GLN A 339 -5.12 16.44 -2.52
CA GLN A 339 -5.63 15.19 -3.06
C GLN A 339 -4.57 14.52 -3.94
N TYR A 340 -3.84 15.31 -4.74
CA TYR A 340 -2.80 14.84 -5.67
C TYR A 340 -1.41 14.77 -5.00
N ILE A 341 -1.12 15.67 -4.05
CA ILE A 341 0.13 15.65 -3.27
C ILE A 341 0.00 14.68 -2.09
N THR A 342 0.42 13.43 -2.28
CA THR A 342 0.30 12.37 -1.27
C THR A 342 1.63 12.00 -0.61
N SER A 343 1.56 11.33 0.55
CA SER A 343 2.72 10.91 1.34
C SER A 343 3.12 9.43 1.17
N PHE A 344 2.48 8.67 0.28
CA PHE A 344 2.76 7.24 0.14
C PHE A 344 4.24 6.98 -0.20
N ASN A 345 4.79 7.74 -1.14
CA ASN A 345 6.16 7.59 -1.61
C ASN A 345 7.21 7.93 -0.54
N THR A 346 6.86 8.70 0.50
CA THR A 346 7.81 9.02 1.59
C THR A 346 8.16 7.82 2.45
N SER A 347 7.39 6.73 2.36
CA SER A 347 7.67 5.48 3.06
C SER A 347 8.55 4.52 2.26
N LEU A 348 8.73 4.75 0.95
CA LEU A 348 9.40 3.82 0.05
C LEU A 348 10.92 4.08 -0.02
N PRO A 349 11.76 3.03 -0.06
CA PRO A 349 13.19 3.19 -0.24
C PRO A 349 13.54 3.98 -1.51
N LEU A 350 14.57 4.83 -1.44
CA LEU A 350 15.02 5.64 -2.58
C LEU A 350 15.40 4.80 -3.80
N LYS A 351 15.96 3.60 -3.58
CA LYS A 351 16.26 2.64 -4.66
C LYS A 351 14.99 2.25 -5.42
N THR A 352 13.91 1.92 -4.72
CA THR A 352 12.61 1.59 -5.33
C THR A 352 12.04 2.78 -6.11
N GLN A 353 12.17 3.99 -5.55
CA GLN A 353 11.72 5.22 -6.22
C GLN A 353 12.55 5.49 -7.50
N ALA A 354 13.86 5.29 -7.47
CA ALA A 354 14.73 5.45 -8.63
C ALA A 354 14.42 4.44 -9.76
N HIS A 355 14.19 3.17 -9.41
CA HIS A 355 13.73 2.17 -10.37
C HIS A 355 12.36 2.53 -10.97
N SER A 356 11.43 3.01 -10.15
CA SER A 356 10.10 3.44 -10.61
C SER A 356 10.20 4.63 -11.57
N LEU A 357 11.03 5.64 -11.23
CA LEU A 357 11.31 6.79 -12.09
C LEU A 357 11.92 6.36 -13.43
N THR A 358 12.86 5.42 -13.41
CA THR A 358 13.46 4.87 -14.63
C THR A 358 12.40 4.18 -15.49
N GLY A 359 11.51 3.40 -14.87
CA GLY A 359 10.36 2.79 -15.54
C GLY A 359 9.45 3.84 -16.21
N TYR A 360 9.15 4.95 -15.52
CA TYR A 360 8.36 6.03 -16.10
C TYR A 360 9.05 6.69 -17.30
N ILE A 361 10.36 6.98 -17.21
CA ILE A 361 11.13 7.55 -18.32
C ILE A 361 11.10 6.63 -19.53
N VAL A 362 11.30 5.31 -19.33
CA VAL A 362 11.23 4.31 -20.40
C VAL A 362 9.84 4.27 -21.02
N CYS A 363 8.78 4.27 -20.20
CA CYS A 363 7.40 4.28 -20.69
C CYS A 363 7.10 5.54 -21.52
N PHE A 364 7.54 6.72 -21.06
CA PHE A 364 7.38 7.97 -21.81
C PHE A 364 8.10 7.92 -23.15
N ALA A 365 9.35 7.47 -23.17
CA ALA A 365 10.12 7.31 -24.41
C ALA A 365 9.43 6.31 -25.37
N ALA A 366 8.93 5.18 -24.86
CA ALA A 366 8.23 4.18 -25.65
C ALA A 366 6.93 4.73 -26.25
N MET A 367 6.09 5.41 -25.46
CA MET A 367 4.84 6.03 -25.95
C MET A 367 5.09 7.07 -27.04
N LEU A 368 6.10 7.94 -26.86
CA LEU A 368 6.52 8.90 -27.88
C LEU A 368 7.04 8.17 -29.13
N GLY A 369 7.88 7.15 -28.94
CA GLY A 369 8.42 6.32 -30.02
C GLY A 369 7.32 5.70 -30.86
N ILE A 370 6.36 5.03 -30.22
CA ILE A 370 5.21 4.40 -30.89
C ILE A 370 4.44 5.42 -31.72
N TYR A 371 4.06 6.55 -31.12
CA TYR A 371 3.24 7.56 -31.79
C TYR A 371 3.97 8.25 -32.96
N TYR A 372 5.19 8.73 -32.73
CA TYR A 372 5.90 9.52 -33.74
C TYR A 372 6.48 8.67 -34.88
N THR A 373 6.76 7.39 -34.64
CA THR A 373 7.14 6.42 -35.71
C THR A 373 5.94 5.84 -36.45
N ASN A 374 4.70 6.17 -36.04
CA ASN A 374 3.47 5.58 -36.57
C ASN A 374 3.43 4.04 -36.40
N ALA A 375 4.03 3.51 -35.32
CA ALA A 375 3.86 2.11 -35.00
C ALA A 375 2.40 1.84 -34.64
N TRP A 376 1.86 0.70 -35.10
CA TRP A 376 0.45 0.31 -34.92
C TRP A 376 -0.55 1.36 -35.41
N ASP A 377 -0.22 2.05 -36.51
CA ASP A 377 -1.06 3.10 -37.11
C ASP A 377 -1.48 4.19 -36.12
N SER A 378 -0.65 4.43 -35.11
CA SER A 378 -0.98 5.30 -33.97
C SER A 378 -1.20 6.77 -34.35
N LYS A 379 -0.71 7.26 -35.50
CA LYS A 379 -1.00 8.63 -35.97
C LYS A 379 -2.41 8.81 -36.52
N SER A 380 -3.10 7.72 -36.87
CA SER A 380 -4.54 7.77 -37.21
C SER A 380 -5.42 8.01 -35.98
N GLN A 381 -4.85 7.82 -34.79
CA GLN A 381 -5.50 7.91 -33.50
C GLN A 381 -4.99 9.13 -32.71
N PRO A 382 -5.73 9.63 -31.70
CA PRO A 382 -5.17 10.59 -30.76
C PRO A 382 -3.97 9.99 -30.01
N PHE A 383 -3.06 10.85 -29.55
CA PHE A 383 -1.86 10.43 -28.81
C PHE A 383 -2.17 9.51 -27.63
N MET A 384 -3.23 9.82 -26.87
CA MET A 384 -3.73 9.02 -25.76
C MET A 384 -5.25 8.92 -25.77
N SER A 385 -5.78 7.75 -25.45
CA SER A 385 -7.19 7.50 -25.16
C SER A 385 -7.36 6.08 -24.62
N THR A 386 -8.07 5.94 -23.51
CA THR A 386 -8.50 4.66 -22.93
C THR A 386 -9.83 4.13 -23.50
N GLN A 387 -10.49 4.91 -24.36
CA GLN A 387 -11.73 4.49 -25.03
C GLN A 387 -11.44 3.71 -26.31
N LEU A 388 -12.32 2.76 -26.64
CA LEU A 388 -12.34 2.11 -27.95
C LEU A 388 -12.62 3.14 -29.05
N ARG A 389 -11.86 3.05 -30.15
CA ARG A 389 -11.92 4.00 -31.26
C ARG A 389 -12.19 3.32 -32.58
N SER A 390 -12.68 4.07 -33.56
CA SER A 390 -12.75 3.62 -34.95
C SER A 390 -11.43 3.92 -35.67
N GLU A 391 -11.20 3.33 -36.84
CA GLU A 391 -9.98 3.53 -37.64
C GLU A 391 -9.69 5.02 -37.95
N ASN A 392 -10.74 5.83 -38.09
CA ASN A 392 -10.65 7.27 -38.33
C ASN A 392 -10.33 8.09 -37.06
N GLY A 393 -10.08 7.44 -35.93
CA GLY A 393 -9.79 8.10 -34.66
C GLY A 393 -11.02 8.64 -33.93
N SER A 394 -12.25 8.39 -34.38
CA SER A 394 -13.48 8.75 -33.66
C SER A 394 -13.84 7.72 -32.58
N ARG A 395 -14.84 8.02 -31.73
CA ARG A 395 -15.27 7.10 -30.67
C ARG A 395 -16.04 5.92 -31.28
N TYR A 396 -15.67 4.70 -30.89
CA TYR A 396 -16.30 3.49 -31.41
C TYR A 396 -17.73 3.32 -30.85
N PRO A 397 -18.73 2.96 -31.68
CA PRO A 397 -20.13 2.78 -31.26
C PRO A 397 -20.35 1.41 -30.60
N THR A 398 -19.71 1.17 -29.44
CA THR A 398 -19.75 -0.12 -28.73
C THR A 398 -21.18 -0.61 -28.45
N GLY A 399 -22.11 0.28 -28.10
CA GLY A 399 -23.50 -0.11 -27.80
C GLY A 399 -24.31 -0.60 -29.01
N GLN A 400 -23.89 -0.27 -30.24
CA GLN A 400 -24.54 -0.77 -31.46
C GLN A 400 -23.95 -2.12 -31.88
N VAL A 401 -22.64 -2.29 -31.67
CA VAL A 401 -21.91 -3.53 -32.00
C VAL A 401 -22.16 -4.62 -30.96
N PHE A 402 -22.32 -4.25 -29.68
CA PHE A 402 -22.63 -5.18 -28.59
C PHE A 402 -24.05 -4.93 -28.07
N SER A 403 -25.04 -5.46 -28.78
CA SER A 403 -26.44 -5.36 -28.38
C SER A 403 -26.74 -6.38 -27.27
N ASN A 404 -27.15 -5.92 -26.09
CA ASN A 404 -27.41 -6.76 -24.92
C ASN A 404 -26.23 -7.66 -24.50
N GLY A 405 -24.99 -7.19 -24.69
CA GLY A 405 -23.79 -7.97 -24.40
C GLY A 405 -23.48 -9.09 -25.41
N VAL A 406 -24.24 -9.17 -26.51
CA VAL A 406 -24.00 -10.10 -27.62
C VAL A 406 -23.44 -9.32 -28.81
N LEU A 407 -22.42 -9.88 -29.46
CA LEU A 407 -21.84 -9.30 -30.66
C LEU A 407 -22.84 -9.36 -31.82
N ASN A 408 -23.10 -8.20 -32.43
CA ASN A 408 -23.82 -8.08 -33.68
C ASN A 408 -22.80 -8.06 -34.83
N GLU A 409 -22.67 -9.19 -35.53
CA GLU A 409 -21.70 -9.37 -36.62
C GLU A 409 -21.93 -8.38 -37.78
N THR A 410 -23.20 -8.11 -38.13
CA THR A 410 -23.53 -7.15 -39.19
C THR A 410 -23.11 -5.72 -38.82
N ALA A 411 -23.34 -5.32 -37.57
CA ALA A 411 -22.89 -4.01 -37.09
C ALA A 411 -21.35 -3.94 -37.01
N LEU A 412 -20.68 -5.04 -36.67
CA LEU A 412 -19.22 -5.11 -36.69
C LEU A 412 -18.67 -4.97 -38.11
N GLU A 413 -19.29 -5.60 -39.10
CA GLU A 413 -18.92 -5.45 -40.52
C GLU A 413 -19.12 -4.02 -41.02
N GLU A 414 -20.18 -3.34 -40.59
CA GLU A 414 -20.47 -1.95 -40.95
C GLU A 414 -19.48 -0.94 -40.30
N PHE A 415 -19.24 -1.09 -39.00
CA PHE A 415 -18.40 -0.15 -38.22
C PHE A 415 -16.91 -0.49 -38.20
N GLY A 416 -16.54 -1.68 -38.69
CA GLY A 416 -15.18 -2.19 -38.68
C GLY A 416 -14.71 -2.62 -37.29
N THR A 417 -13.48 -3.11 -37.20
CA THR A 417 -12.90 -3.55 -35.94
C THR A 417 -12.52 -2.35 -35.06
N PRO A 418 -12.72 -2.46 -33.73
CA PRO A 418 -12.31 -1.39 -32.82
C PRO A 418 -10.79 -1.28 -32.77
N SER A 419 -10.31 -0.05 -32.82
CA SER A 419 -8.91 0.35 -32.70
C SER A 419 -8.60 0.89 -31.30
N LEU A 420 -7.35 0.71 -30.87
CA LEU A 420 -6.82 1.29 -29.64
C LEU A 420 -5.77 2.35 -29.98
N THR A 421 -5.59 3.33 -29.10
CA THR A 421 -4.43 4.22 -29.21
C THR A 421 -3.14 3.44 -28.95
N GLY A 422 -2.05 3.79 -29.63
CA GLY A 422 -0.76 3.11 -29.46
C GLY A 422 -0.25 3.15 -28.02
N SER A 423 -0.53 4.24 -27.29
CA SER A 423 -0.23 4.36 -25.86
C SER A 423 -1.04 3.39 -25.01
N PHE A 424 -2.34 3.21 -25.28
CA PHE A 424 -3.17 2.28 -24.54
C PHE A 424 -2.85 0.81 -24.86
N ALA A 425 -2.56 0.50 -26.12
CA ALA A 425 -2.07 -0.83 -26.53
C ALA A 425 -0.75 -1.17 -25.81
N TYR A 426 0.18 -0.21 -25.73
CA TYR A 426 1.42 -0.39 -24.97
C TYR A 426 1.17 -0.58 -23.47
N ALA A 427 0.23 0.17 -22.87
CA ALA A 427 -0.14 -0.02 -21.47
C ALA A 427 -0.68 -1.43 -21.21
N MET A 428 -1.55 -1.96 -22.08
CA MET A 428 -2.05 -3.33 -21.98
C MET A 428 -0.92 -4.36 -22.16
N PHE A 429 0.00 -4.15 -23.09
CA PHE A 429 1.18 -5.00 -23.26
C PHE A 429 2.05 -5.02 -22.00
N MET A 430 2.37 -3.85 -21.45
CA MET A 430 3.20 -3.74 -20.25
C MET A 430 2.53 -4.37 -19.02
N ALA A 431 1.21 -4.25 -18.87
CA ALA A 431 0.47 -4.90 -17.80
C ALA A 431 0.61 -6.44 -17.87
N ASN A 432 0.56 -7.03 -19.07
CA ASN A 432 0.77 -8.47 -19.26
C ASN A 432 2.25 -8.86 -19.08
N ALA A 433 3.17 -8.07 -19.63
CA ALA A 433 4.60 -8.31 -19.52
C ALA A 433 5.07 -8.25 -18.05
N ALA A 434 4.48 -7.37 -17.23
CA ALA A 434 4.79 -7.26 -15.81
C ALA A 434 4.54 -8.57 -15.04
N ILE A 435 3.53 -9.36 -15.41
CA ILE A 435 3.26 -10.68 -14.78
C ILE A 435 4.42 -11.64 -15.06
N GLY A 436 4.85 -11.75 -16.32
CA GLY A 436 5.99 -12.59 -16.70
C GLY A 436 7.30 -12.10 -16.11
N ALA A 437 7.50 -10.78 -16.05
CA ALA A 437 8.65 -10.15 -15.42
C ALA A 437 8.70 -10.43 -13.91
N LEU A 438 7.56 -10.38 -13.21
CA LEU A 438 7.49 -10.72 -11.79
C LEU A 438 7.91 -12.18 -11.55
N ILE A 439 7.34 -13.13 -12.31
CA ILE A 439 7.70 -14.56 -12.17
C ILE A 439 9.19 -14.77 -12.45
N THR A 440 9.70 -14.18 -13.53
CA THR A 440 11.12 -14.28 -13.90
C THR A 440 12.02 -13.65 -12.84
N HIS A 441 11.63 -12.49 -12.30
CA HIS A 441 12.37 -11.80 -11.25
C HIS A 441 12.42 -12.64 -9.97
N CYS A 442 11.29 -13.18 -9.52
CA CYS A 442 11.24 -14.06 -8.37
C CYS A 442 12.07 -15.33 -8.60
N PHE A 443 12.02 -15.94 -9.79
CA PHE A 443 12.77 -17.16 -10.08
C PHE A 443 14.29 -16.92 -10.12
N VAL A 444 14.73 -15.88 -10.84
CA VAL A 444 16.16 -15.59 -11.08
C VAL A 444 16.83 -15.04 -9.83
N PHE A 445 16.18 -14.11 -9.12
CA PHE A 445 16.81 -13.40 -8.00
C PHE A 445 16.45 -13.98 -6.63
N TRP A 446 15.23 -14.50 -6.47
CA TRP A 446 14.70 -14.93 -5.17
C TRP A 446 14.41 -16.42 -5.08
N GLY A 447 14.70 -17.21 -6.12
CA GLY A 447 14.36 -18.63 -6.17
C GLY A 447 15.03 -19.44 -5.04
N GLY A 448 16.29 -19.12 -4.74
CA GLY A 448 17.02 -19.71 -3.61
C GLY A 448 16.38 -19.42 -2.26
N ASP A 449 15.97 -18.16 -2.05
CA ASP A 449 15.36 -17.71 -0.79
C ASP A 449 13.94 -18.23 -0.63
N VAL A 450 13.18 -18.38 -1.72
CA VAL A 450 11.87 -19.05 -1.70
C VAL A 450 12.00 -20.49 -1.21
N VAL A 451 12.98 -21.24 -1.73
CA VAL A 451 13.23 -22.62 -1.29
C VAL A 451 13.69 -22.64 0.18
N ARG A 452 14.54 -21.70 0.58
CA ARG A 452 15.01 -21.55 1.97
C ARG A 452 13.83 -21.28 2.91
N ALA A 453 12.98 -20.32 2.58
CA ALA A 453 11.79 -19.94 3.35
C ALA A 453 10.85 -21.14 3.57
N PHE A 454 10.59 -21.94 2.52
CA PHE A 454 9.76 -23.15 2.67
C PHE A 454 10.42 -24.24 3.52
N LYS A 455 11.74 -24.43 3.39
CA LYS A 455 12.47 -25.39 4.22
C LYS A 455 12.48 -24.96 5.68
N SER A 456 12.76 -23.69 5.95
CA SER A 456 12.77 -23.12 7.31
C SER A 456 11.38 -23.17 7.95
N ALA A 457 10.33 -22.86 7.17
CA ALA A 457 8.95 -23.00 7.62
C ALA A 457 8.58 -24.44 7.98
N LYS A 458 9.01 -25.43 7.18
CA LYS A 458 8.78 -26.85 7.47
C LYS A 458 9.59 -27.33 8.67
N ALA A 459 10.78 -26.78 8.88
CA ALA A 459 11.65 -27.09 10.00
C ALA A 459 11.27 -26.36 11.30
N GLY A 460 10.39 -25.35 11.23
CA GLY A 460 10.04 -24.50 12.36
C GLY A 460 11.16 -23.54 12.78
N THR A 461 12.07 -23.19 11.87
CA THR A 461 13.15 -22.24 12.13
C THR A 461 12.73 -20.83 11.69
N TYR A 462 12.93 -19.86 12.58
CA TYR A 462 12.52 -18.47 12.39
C TYR A 462 13.75 -17.56 12.39
N GLU A 463 14.07 -16.98 11.23
CA GLU A 463 15.18 -16.04 11.07
C GLU A 463 14.77 -14.60 11.46
N ASP A 464 13.51 -14.26 11.26
CA ASP A 464 12.91 -12.99 11.64
C ASP A 464 12.62 -12.92 13.16
N PRO A 465 13.11 -11.90 13.88
CA PRO A 465 12.97 -11.81 15.33
C PRO A 465 11.51 -11.57 15.77
N HIS A 466 10.71 -10.85 14.97
CA HIS A 466 9.30 -10.63 15.28
C HIS A 466 8.50 -11.93 15.15
N ASN A 467 8.75 -12.72 14.11
CA ASN A 467 8.15 -14.02 13.91
C ASN A 467 8.55 -15.01 15.02
N ALA A 468 9.84 -15.06 15.38
CA ALA A 468 10.31 -15.87 16.50
C ALA A 468 9.62 -15.49 17.82
N HIS A 469 9.42 -14.18 18.08
CA HIS A 469 8.70 -13.70 19.25
C HIS A 469 7.21 -14.10 19.21
N MET A 470 6.55 -13.96 18.05
CA MET A 470 5.15 -14.32 17.85
C MET A 470 4.92 -15.82 18.05
N ALA A 471 5.77 -16.67 17.48
CA ALA A 471 5.66 -18.13 17.58
C ALA A 471 5.87 -18.65 19.02
N ARG A 472 6.67 -17.96 19.83
CA ARG A 472 6.87 -18.29 21.25
C ARG A 472 5.70 -17.86 22.13
N THR A 473 5.04 -16.76 21.79
CA THR A 473 4.07 -16.08 22.67
C THR A 473 2.63 -16.41 22.31
N TYR A 474 2.34 -16.65 21.03
CA TYR A 474 0.99 -16.85 20.51
C TYR A 474 0.83 -18.17 19.78
N LYS A 475 -0.40 -18.68 19.83
CA LYS A 475 -0.79 -19.77 18.93
C LYS A 475 -0.89 -19.23 17.51
N GLU A 476 -0.36 -20.01 16.59
CA GLU A 476 -0.46 -19.70 15.17
C GLU A 476 -1.93 -19.64 14.73
N ALA A 477 -2.25 -18.73 13.82
CA ALA A 477 -3.57 -18.66 13.22
C ALA A 477 -3.84 -19.94 12.39
N PRO A 478 -5.05 -20.51 12.47
CA PRO A 478 -5.39 -21.78 11.82
C PRO A 478 -5.34 -21.72 10.29
#